data_AF-A0A2G5E223-F1
#
_entry.id   AF-A0A2G5E223-F1
#
_cell.length_a   1.000
_cell.length_b   1.000
_cell.length_c   1.000
_cell.angle_alpha   90.00
_cell.angle_beta   90.00
_cell.angle_gamma   90.00
#
_symmetry.space_group_name_H-M   'P 1'
#
loop_
_entity.id
_entity.type
_entity.pdbx_description
1 polymer ?
#
loop_
_entity_poly.entity_id
_entity_poly.type
_entity_poly.pdbx_seq_one_letter_code
_entity_poly.pdbx_strand_id
1 'polypeptide(L)'
;MVQVLICCFCSPTFFNLKRKTITTSSSSSSTLHSLLLLSRFQQQQPPNTKTFSTSSSSSSSLSLSSYPAHPLRRPPFSHVRVEMTNSPPGTAKALPDDTKRVNLVVCFGEMLIDFVPTVGGVSLAEAPAFKKAPGGAPANVAVGISRLGGKSAFIGKVGEDEFGYMLADILKQNNVDNSGVRFDPNARTALAFVTLRADGEREFMFFRNPSADMLLCESELNLGLLKEASIFHYGSISLIDEPCKSTHLAAMEIAKKNGTILSYDPNLRLPLWPSPEAAREGIMSIWDQADIIKVHIVDCSHLRSSKFSQFLNNNFS
;
A
#
# COMPACT_ATOMS: atom_id res chain seq x y z
N MET A 1 -26.26 -6.52 -11.74
CA MET A 1 -25.86 -7.18 -10.49
C MET A 1 -24.39 -6.85 -10.22
N VAL A 2 -24.17 -5.91 -9.31
CA VAL A 2 -22.85 -5.47 -8.83
C VAL A 2 -22.51 -6.34 -7.61
N GLN A 3 -21.31 -6.92 -7.58
CA GLN A 3 -20.84 -7.70 -6.44
C GLN A 3 -20.29 -6.73 -5.38
N VAL A 4 -21.01 -6.61 -4.28
CA VAL A 4 -20.58 -5.92 -3.06
C VAL A 4 -19.59 -6.83 -2.37
N LEU A 5 -18.33 -6.39 -2.25
CA LEU A 5 -17.35 -7.09 -1.42
C LEU A 5 -17.15 -6.32 -0.11
N ILE A 6 -17.79 -6.78 0.96
CA ILE A 6 -17.43 -6.33 2.32
C ILE A 6 -16.15 -7.06 2.68
N CYS A 7 -15.00 -6.39 2.58
CA CYS A 7 -13.73 -6.98 3.00
C CYS A 7 -13.59 -6.85 4.52
N CYS A 8 -14.10 -7.82 5.26
CA CYS A 8 -13.40 -8.32 6.44
C CYS A 8 -12.39 -9.35 5.91
N PHE A 9 -11.09 -9.13 6.12
CA PHE A 9 -10.05 -10.06 5.68
C PHE A 9 -10.26 -11.45 6.30
N CYS A 10 -10.80 -12.39 5.51
CA CYS A 10 -10.74 -13.83 5.71
C CYS A 10 -11.31 -14.53 4.46
N SER A 11 -10.44 -15.01 3.56
CA SER A 11 -10.58 -16.23 2.74
C SER A 11 -9.77 -16.15 1.43
N PRO A 12 -9.04 -17.22 1.03
CA PRO A 12 -8.22 -17.24 -0.17
C PRO A 12 -9.03 -17.68 -1.40
N THR A 13 -9.94 -16.86 -1.91
CA THR A 13 -10.51 -17.09 -3.26
C THR A 13 -11.08 -15.81 -3.85
N PHE A 14 -10.29 -15.06 -4.62
CA PHE A 14 -10.81 -13.97 -5.46
C PHE A 14 -10.09 -13.94 -6.81
N PHE A 15 -10.74 -14.48 -7.85
CA PHE A 15 -10.35 -14.29 -9.26
C PHE A 15 -11.60 -14.17 -10.13
N ASN A 16 -11.85 -12.93 -10.58
CA ASN A 16 -12.67 -12.43 -11.71
C ASN A 16 -13.51 -11.21 -11.30
N LEU A 17 -12.87 -10.05 -11.15
CA LEU A 17 -13.57 -8.76 -11.18
C LEU A 17 -13.33 -8.11 -12.55
N LYS A 18 -14.34 -8.19 -13.43
CA LYS A 18 -14.40 -7.41 -14.69
C LYS A 18 -15.40 -6.24 -14.64
N ARG A 19 -15.81 -5.79 -13.44
CA ARG A 19 -16.78 -4.69 -13.27
C ARG A 19 -16.47 -3.85 -12.03
N LYS A 20 -16.80 -2.56 -12.09
CA LYS A 20 -16.62 -1.57 -11.01
C LYS A 20 -17.26 -2.06 -9.72
N THR A 21 -16.46 -2.19 -8.66
CA THR A 21 -16.93 -2.63 -7.33
C THR A 21 -16.74 -1.51 -6.32
N ILE A 22 -17.83 -1.11 -5.67
CA ILE A 22 -17.82 -0.14 -4.57
C ILE A 22 -18.11 -0.87 -3.27
N THR A 23 -17.25 -0.66 -2.28
CA THR A 23 -17.32 -1.34 -0.98
C THR A 23 -17.44 -0.31 0.14
N THR A 24 -18.39 -0.50 1.05
CA THR A 24 -18.58 0.35 2.23
C THR A 24 -18.10 -0.36 3.49
N SER A 25 -17.43 0.37 4.39
CA SER A 25 -17.08 -0.13 5.73
C SER A 25 -17.75 0.74 6.80
N SER A 26 -18.44 0.11 7.75
CA SER A 26 -19.21 0.77 8.82
C SER A 26 -18.48 0.85 10.16
N SER A 27 -17.28 0.27 10.29
CA SER A 27 -16.56 0.27 11.57
C SER A 27 -15.72 1.54 11.76
N SER A 28 -16.17 2.39 12.68
CA SER A 28 -15.51 3.59 13.19
C SER A 28 -14.19 3.34 13.95
N SER A 29 -13.58 2.16 13.80
CA SER A 29 -12.49 1.67 14.67
C SER A 29 -11.20 1.26 13.93
N SER A 30 -11.15 1.24 12.60
CA SER A 30 -10.03 0.60 11.88
C SER A 30 -8.65 1.26 12.10
N THR A 31 -8.58 2.56 12.36
CA THR A 31 -7.30 3.24 12.65
C THR A 31 -6.94 3.18 14.14
N LEU A 32 -7.90 3.39 15.04
CA LEU A 32 -7.66 3.44 16.49
C LEU A 32 -7.49 2.05 17.11
N HIS A 33 -8.18 1.02 16.61
CA HIS A 33 -7.95 -0.37 17.03
C HIS A 33 -6.56 -0.84 16.61
N SER A 34 -6.10 -0.45 15.42
CA SER A 34 -4.74 -0.70 14.93
C SER A 34 -3.68 0.06 15.75
N LEU A 35 -3.92 1.33 16.10
CA LEU A 35 -3.05 2.16 16.95
C LEU A 35 -2.99 1.68 18.42
N LEU A 36 -4.13 1.26 19.01
CA LEU A 36 -4.20 0.71 20.37
C LEU A 36 -3.58 -0.70 20.47
N LEU A 37 -3.75 -1.54 19.45
CA LEU A 37 -3.08 -2.85 19.37
C LEU A 37 -1.56 -2.70 19.22
N LEU A 38 -1.08 -1.75 18.40
CA LEU A 38 0.34 -1.43 18.27
C LEU A 38 0.94 -0.87 19.58
N SER A 39 0.17 -0.07 20.32
CA SER A 39 0.55 0.43 21.65
C SER A 39 0.73 -0.68 22.68
N ARG A 40 -0.21 -1.66 22.72
CA ARG A 40 -0.13 -2.80 23.66
C ARG A 40 0.94 -3.83 23.29
N PHE A 41 1.25 -4.03 22.01
CA PHE A 41 2.31 -4.97 21.58
C PHE A 41 3.74 -4.43 21.79
N GLN A 42 3.95 -3.10 21.77
CA GLN A 42 5.26 -2.53 22.11
C GLN A 42 5.62 -2.63 23.60
N GLN A 43 4.65 -2.86 24.49
CA GLN A 43 4.91 -3.04 25.93
C GLN A 43 5.34 -4.47 26.31
N GLN A 44 5.35 -5.44 25.38
CA GLN A 44 5.69 -6.84 25.66
C GLN A 44 7.09 -7.27 25.18
N GLN A 45 7.95 -6.36 24.74
CA GLN A 45 9.35 -6.72 24.50
C GLN A 45 10.15 -6.63 25.81
N PRO A 46 10.83 -7.70 26.26
CA PRO A 46 11.66 -7.64 27.45
C PRO A 46 12.89 -6.75 27.17
N PRO A 47 13.44 -6.07 28.20
CA PRO A 47 14.62 -5.24 28.02
C PRO A 47 15.82 -6.13 27.67
N ASN A 48 16.40 -5.93 26.48
CA ASN A 48 17.66 -6.53 26.10
C ASN A 48 18.80 -5.77 26.78
N THR A 49 19.21 -6.22 27.96
CA THR A 49 20.50 -5.88 28.55
C THR A 49 21.57 -6.78 27.90
N LYS A 50 22.49 -6.18 27.14
CA LYS A 50 23.77 -6.82 26.82
C LYS A 50 24.90 -6.01 27.42
N THR A 51 25.42 -6.56 28.51
CA THR A 51 26.72 -6.25 29.10
C THR A 51 27.83 -6.64 28.12
N PHE A 52 28.80 -5.76 27.95
CA PHE A 52 30.06 -6.02 27.27
C PHE A 52 30.94 -6.93 28.16
N SER A 53 31.51 -7.98 27.59
CA SER A 53 32.77 -8.56 28.08
C SER A 53 33.57 -9.15 26.93
N THR A 54 34.86 -8.87 26.98
CA THR A 54 35.93 -9.14 26.01
C THR A 54 36.65 -10.47 26.28
N SER A 55 37.54 -10.83 25.34
CA SER A 55 38.62 -11.85 25.38
C SER A 55 38.22 -13.25 24.87
N SER A 56 39.04 -14.06 24.20
CA SER A 56 40.29 -13.96 23.40
C SER A 56 40.65 -15.40 22.95
N SER A 57 41.45 -15.55 21.88
CA SER A 57 42.29 -16.73 21.52
C SER A 57 41.57 -18.05 21.12
N SER A 58 42.04 -18.95 20.23
CA SER A 58 43.16 -19.05 19.26
C SER A 58 43.07 -20.43 18.57
N SER A 59 43.63 -20.57 17.34
CA SER A 59 44.18 -21.79 16.67
C SER A 59 43.22 -22.99 16.37
N SER A 60 43.33 -23.83 15.33
CA SER A 60 44.25 -24.07 14.20
C SER A 60 43.67 -25.15 13.24
N SER A 61 44.06 -25.06 11.96
CA SER A 61 44.13 -25.99 10.80
C SER A 61 43.77 -27.50 10.90
N LEU A 62 43.19 -28.05 9.80
CA LEU A 62 43.80 -29.09 8.92
C LEU A 62 42.92 -29.43 7.69
N SER A 63 43.55 -29.93 6.62
CA SER A 63 43.07 -30.08 5.24
C SER A 63 43.20 -31.53 4.68
N LEU A 64 42.81 -31.71 3.39
CA LEU A 64 42.96 -32.85 2.43
C LEU A 64 41.84 -33.91 2.44
N SER A 65 41.35 -34.53 1.35
CA SER A 65 41.81 -34.76 -0.05
C SER A 65 40.62 -35.35 -0.90
N SER A 66 40.31 -34.88 -2.14
CA SER A 66 40.63 -35.38 -3.52
C SER A 66 39.89 -36.62 -4.12
N TYR A 67 38.97 -36.38 -5.11
CA TYR A 67 38.71 -36.99 -6.48
C TYR A 67 38.65 -38.53 -6.78
N PRO A 68 38.19 -39.06 -7.99
CA PRO A 68 37.45 -38.56 -9.18
C PRO A 68 36.34 -39.52 -9.78
N ALA A 69 36.02 -39.43 -11.10
CA ALA A 69 34.77 -39.73 -11.84
C ALA A 69 34.80 -40.87 -12.95
N HIS A 70 33.61 -41.11 -13.59
CA HIS A 70 33.30 -41.56 -14.99
C HIS A 70 33.14 -43.10 -15.37
N PRO A 71 32.60 -43.54 -16.56
CA PRO A 71 31.20 -43.47 -17.06
C PRO A 71 30.69 -44.67 -17.99
N LEU A 72 29.48 -44.52 -18.61
CA LEU A 72 28.93 -45.06 -19.91
C LEU A 72 28.45 -46.54 -20.11
N ARG A 73 27.20 -46.71 -20.64
CA ARG A 73 26.84 -47.45 -21.91
C ARG A 73 25.31 -47.49 -22.24
N ARG A 74 24.96 -47.36 -23.54
CA ARG A 74 23.73 -47.78 -24.30
C ARG A 74 24.11 -48.96 -25.26
N PRO A 75 23.30 -49.61 -26.16
CA PRO A 75 21.94 -49.37 -26.76
C PRO A 75 21.10 -50.71 -26.92
N PRO A 76 20.19 -51.02 -27.91
CA PRO A 76 19.55 -50.29 -29.04
C PRO A 76 18.01 -50.48 -29.30
N PHE A 77 17.57 -49.87 -30.42
CA PHE A 77 16.29 -49.59 -31.11
C PHE A 77 15.19 -50.66 -31.36
N SER A 78 13.95 -50.18 -31.58
CA SER A 78 13.05 -50.65 -32.66
C SER A 78 12.04 -49.56 -33.11
N HIS A 79 11.87 -49.43 -34.44
CA HIS A 79 10.96 -48.52 -35.15
C HIS A 79 9.51 -49.04 -35.24
N VAL A 80 8.52 -48.14 -35.18
CA VAL A 80 7.22 -48.27 -35.88
C VAL A 80 6.80 -46.87 -36.37
N ARG A 81 6.31 -46.77 -37.62
CA ARG A 81 5.83 -45.54 -38.28
C ARG A 81 4.44 -45.78 -38.91
N VAL A 82 3.73 -44.66 -39.13
CA VAL A 82 2.59 -44.39 -40.06
C VAL A 82 1.23 -44.47 -39.35
N GLU A 83 0.33 -43.47 -39.38
CA GLU A 83 -0.17 -42.69 -40.53
C GLU A 83 -0.73 -41.29 -40.14
N MET A 84 -0.68 -40.32 -41.06
CA MET A 84 -1.27 -38.99 -40.93
C MET A 84 -2.69 -38.95 -41.55
N THR A 85 -3.62 -38.26 -40.90
CA THR A 85 -4.87 -37.76 -41.53
C THR A 85 -5.02 -36.25 -41.27
N ASN A 86 -5.48 -35.53 -42.30
CA ASN A 86 -5.41 -34.07 -42.52
C ASN A 86 -6.27 -33.18 -41.58
N SER A 87 -5.63 -32.12 -41.03
CA SER A 87 -5.96 -30.67 -40.85
C SER A 87 -7.35 -30.17 -40.35
N PRO A 88 -7.48 -28.93 -39.81
CA PRO A 88 -6.90 -28.36 -38.59
C PRO A 88 -7.95 -27.63 -37.70
N PRO A 89 -7.87 -27.63 -36.35
CA PRO A 89 -8.50 -26.57 -35.55
C PRO A 89 -7.52 -25.41 -35.39
N GLY A 90 -8.00 -24.19 -35.65
CA GLY A 90 -7.19 -22.98 -35.71
C GLY A 90 -6.24 -22.79 -34.53
N THR A 91 -5.15 -22.08 -34.80
CA THR A 91 -4.22 -21.56 -33.80
C THR A 91 -4.95 -20.63 -32.84
N ALA A 92 -5.62 -21.21 -31.84
CA ALA A 92 -5.79 -20.55 -30.56
C ALA A 92 -4.38 -20.26 -30.07
N LYS A 93 -3.97 -19.00 -30.17
CA LYS A 93 -2.78 -18.47 -29.52
C LYS A 93 -2.85 -18.96 -28.08
N ALA A 94 -1.94 -19.86 -27.69
CA ALA A 94 -1.87 -20.31 -26.31
C ALA A 94 -1.87 -19.06 -25.43
N LEU A 95 -2.87 -18.94 -24.57
CA LEU A 95 -2.87 -17.91 -23.54
C LEU A 95 -1.55 -18.11 -22.77
N PRO A 96 -0.78 -17.03 -22.56
CA PRO A 96 0.47 -17.15 -21.83
C PRO A 96 0.21 -17.82 -20.49
N ASP A 97 1.08 -18.76 -20.15
CA ASP A 97 1.11 -19.52 -18.90
C ASP A 97 0.82 -18.60 -17.69
N ASP A 98 -0.37 -18.75 -17.11
CA ASP A 98 -0.95 -17.87 -16.07
C ASP A 98 -0.31 -18.10 -14.68
N THR A 99 0.81 -18.83 -14.61
CA THR A 99 1.36 -19.34 -13.35
C THR A 99 2.50 -18.53 -12.73
N LYS A 100 2.84 -17.32 -13.21
CA LYS A 100 3.90 -16.51 -12.57
C LYS A 100 3.72 -15.00 -12.54
N ARG A 101 2.51 -14.44 -12.60
CA ARG A 101 2.35 -13.05 -12.12
C ARG A 101 2.45 -13.07 -10.61
N VAL A 102 3.53 -12.50 -10.08
CA VAL A 102 3.60 -12.20 -8.65
C VAL A 102 2.46 -11.23 -8.35
N ASN A 103 1.53 -11.62 -7.48
CA ASN A 103 0.42 -10.77 -7.05
C ASN A 103 0.94 -9.64 -6.15
N LEU A 104 1.64 -8.68 -6.75
CA LEU A 104 2.19 -7.49 -6.11
C LEU A 104 1.12 -6.41 -6.05
N VAL A 105 0.88 -5.88 -4.85
CA VAL A 105 0.07 -4.68 -4.65
C VAL A 105 0.99 -3.49 -4.43
N VAL A 106 0.95 -2.51 -5.31
CA VAL A 106 1.73 -1.29 -5.19
C VAL A 106 0.84 -0.20 -4.62
N CYS A 107 1.19 0.30 -3.45
CA CYS A 107 0.49 1.42 -2.80
C CYS A 107 1.24 2.73 -3.08
N PHE A 108 0.50 3.77 -3.44
CA PHE A 108 1.03 5.08 -3.80
C PHE A 108 0.42 6.19 -2.95
N GLY A 109 1.27 7.07 -2.42
CA GLY A 109 0.84 8.30 -1.76
C GLY A 109 1.71 8.69 -0.58
N GLU A 110 1.06 9.15 0.49
CA GLU A 110 1.72 9.75 1.63
C GLU A 110 2.15 8.73 2.71
N MET A 111 3.25 9.05 3.38
CA MET A 111 3.72 8.38 4.58
C MET A 111 4.28 9.46 5.52
N LEU A 112 3.85 9.44 6.78
CA LEU A 112 4.05 10.55 7.71
C LEU A 112 4.10 10.08 9.16
N ILE A 113 4.37 10.98 10.10
CA ILE A 113 4.30 10.69 11.53
C ILE A 113 2.99 11.19 12.13
N ASP A 114 2.21 10.28 12.67
CA ASP A 114 1.06 10.60 13.51
C ASP A 114 1.51 10.80 14.97
N PHE A 115 1.22 11.95 15.54
CA PHE A 115 1.34 12.25 16.95
C PHE A 115 -0.03 12.07 17.61
N VAL A 116 -0.17 10.99 18.37
CA VAL A 116 -1.40 10.62 19.08
C VAL A 116 -1.24 10.96 20.56
N PRO A 117 -2.21 11.63 21.21
CA PRO A 117 -2.08 12.01 22.61
C PRO A 117 -1.98 10.77 23.50
N THR A 118 -1.22 10.89 24.59
CA THR A 118 -1.08 9.81 25.59
C THR A 118 -2.32 9.62 26.45
N VAL A 119 -3.25 10.57 26.40
CA VAL A 119 -4.55 10.55 27.08
C VAL A 119 -5.66 10.82 26.06
N GLY A 120 -6.81 10.16 26.22
CA GLY A 120 -7.96 10.35 25.34
C GLY A 120 -8.91 11.43 25.85
N GLY A 121 -9.80 11.90 24.97
CA GLY A 121 -10.87 12.82 25.34
C GLY A 121 -10.47 14.29 25.45
N VAL A 122 -9.25 14.65 25.05
CA VAL A 122 -8.68 16.00 25.16
C VAL A 122 -8.53 16.67 23.81
N SER A 123 -8.53 18.00 23.75
CA SER A 123 -8.15 18.74 22.54
C SER A 123 -6.65 18.66 22.27
N LEU A 124 -6.21 19.11 21.09
CA LEU A 124 -4.79 19.20 20.76
C LEU A 124 -4.01 20.11 21.72
N ALA A 125 -4.63 21.21 22.16
CA ALA A 125 -4.00 22.19 23.05
C ALA A 125 -3.89 21.69 24.50
N GLU A 126 -4.79 20.83 24.93
CA GLU A 126 -4.82 20.27 26.29
C GLU A 126 -3.99 18.99 26.44
N ALA A 127 -3.63 18.34 25.33
CA ALA A 127 -2.86 17.11 25.34
C ALA A 127 -1.47 17.34 25.98
N PRO A 128 -1.16 16.67 27.12
CA PRO A 128 0.09 16.90 27.84
C PRO A 128 1.32 16.29 27.16
N ALA A 129 1.11 15.25 26.35
CA ALA A 129 2.16 14.56 25.62
C ALA A 129 1.57 13.81 24.43
N PHE A 130 2.41 13.58 23.42
CA PHE A 130 2.08 12.81 22.24
C PHE A 130 3.06 11.66 22.05
N LYS A 131 2.55 10.51 21.61
CA LYS A 131 3.34 9.38 21.15
C LYS A 131 3.37 9.40 19.62
N LYS A 132 4.57 9.32 19.04
CA LYS A 132 4.76 9.15 17.60
C LYS A 132 4.34 7.75 17.15
N ALA A 133 3.67 7.67 16.01
CA ALA A 133 3.30 6.45 15.31
C ALA A 133 3.52 6.64 13.81
N PRO A 134 3.88 5.58 13.06
CA PRO A 134 3.87 5.64 11.60
C PRO A 134 2.44 5.83 11.10
N GLY A 135 2.26 6.77 10.17
CA GLY A 135 1.01 7.12 9.54
C GLY A 135 1.09 7.10 8.01
N GLY A 136 -0.01 7.51 7.37
CA GLY A 136 -0.20 7.47 5.92
C GLY A 136 -1.12 6.34 5.50
N ALA A 137 -2.24 6.69 4.85
CA ALA A 137 -3.27 5.70 4.53
C ALA A 137 -2.78 4.66 3.51
N PRO A 138 -2.12 5.02 2.39
CA PRO A 138 -1.60 4.04 1.44
C PRO A 138 -0.45 3.19 2.03
N ALA A 139 0.41 3.77 2.86
CA ALA A 139 1.49 3.04 3.55
C ALA A 139 0.93 1.96 4.48
N ASN A 140 -0.12 2.28 5.24
CA ASN A 140 -0.82 1.33 6.11
C ASN A 140 -1.47 0.19 5.33
N VAL A 141 -1.98 0.44 4.12
CA VAL A 141 -2.53 -0.62 3.25
C VAL A 141 -1.42 -1.58 2.80
N ALA A 142 -0.26 -1.07 2.39
CA ALA A 142 0.88 -1.92 2.03
C ALA A 142 1.30 -2.83 3.20
N VAL A 143 1.48 -2.25 4.39
CA VAL A 143 1.80 -3.01 5.60
C VAL A 143 0.73 -4.05 5.92
N GLY A 144 -0.54 -3.70 5.79
CA GLY A 144 -1.66 -4.62 6.01
C GLY A 144 -1.61 -5.83 5.06
N ILE A 145 -1.37 -5.59 3.78
CA ILE A 145 -1.27 -6.65 2.76
C ILE A 145 -0.12 -7.60 3.08
N SER A 146 1.06 -7.05 3.40
CA SER A 146 2.22 -7.86 3.76
C SER A 146 1.99 -8.71 5.02
N ARG A 147 1.39 -8.13 6.06
CA ARG A 147 1.05 -8.86 7.30
C ARG A 147 0.06 -10.01 7.09
N LEU A 148 -0.75 -9.94 6.04
CA LEU A 148 -1.69 -10.99 5.65
C LEU A 148 -1.09 -12.04 4.70
N GLY A 149 0.23 -11.98 4.45
CA GLY A 149 0.96 -12.92 3.60
C GLY A 149 0.96 -12.53 2.11
N GLY A 150 0.41 -11.36 1.75
CA GLY A 150 0.50 -10.81 0.40
C GLY A 150 1.88 -10.20 0.12
N LYS A 151 2.15 -9.86 -1.14
CA LYS A 151 3.32 -9.05 -1.51
C LYS A 151 2.89 -7.63 -1.80
N SER A 152 3.59 -6.67 -1.21
CA SER A 152 3.29 -5.26 -1.39
C SER A 152 4.55 -4.42 -1.57
N ALA A 153 4.43 -3.34 -2.34
CA ALA A 153 5.43 -2.29 -2.44
C ALA A 153 4.81 -0.94 -2.15
N PHE A 154 5.65 0.04 -1.80
CA PHE A 154 5.21 1.41 -1.56
C PHE A 154 5.99 2.40 -2.45
N ILE A 155 5.26 3.31 -3.08
CA ILE A 155 5.80 4.45 -3.83
C ILE A 155 5.35 5.74 -3.13
N GLY A 156 6.32 6.56 -2.74
CA GLY A 156 6.08 7.80 -2.03
C GLY A 156 7.38 8.52 -1.71
N LYS A 157 7.29 9.71 -1.13
CA LYS A 157 8.44 10.54 -0.77
C LYS A 157 8.35 10.97 0.69
N VAL A 158 9.47 10.88 1.39
CA VAL A 158 9.66 11.33 2.78
C VAL A 158 10.86 12.28 2.85
N GLY A 159 11.03 13.01 3.94
CA GLY A 159 12.21 13.86 4.11
C GLY A 159 13.47 13.03 4.30
N GLU A 160 14.61 13.57 3.89
CA GLU A 160 15.92 13.05 4.26
C GLU A 160 16.22 13.43 5.73
N ASP A 161 15.44 12.83 6.63
CA ASP A 161 15.46 13.07 8.07
C ASP A 161 15.17 11.79 8.86
N GLU A 162 15.40 11.85 10.18
CA GLU A 162 15.24 10.70 11.09
C GLU A 162 13.84 10.09 11.04
N PHE A 163 12.81 10.89 10.76
CA PHE A 163 11.46 10.36 10.61
C PHE A 163 11.27 9.66 9.27
N GLY A 164 11.84 10.18 8.18
CA GLY A 164 11.84 9.53 6.88
C GLY A 164 12.55 8.18 6.91
N TYR A 165 13.75 8.12 7.51
CA TYR A 165 14.48 6.86 7.67
C TYR A 165 13.72 5.85 8.52
N MET A 166 13.16 6.29 9.65
CA MET A 166 12.32 5.45 10.50
C MET A 166 11.14 4.85 9.74
N LEU A 167 10.45 5.65 8.93
CA LEU A 167 9.29 5.20 8.15
C LEU A 167 9.69 4.18 7.07
N ALA A 168 10.78 4.42 6.35
CA ALA A 168 11.31 3.48 5.38
C ALA A 168 11.74 2.14 6.02
N ASP A 169 12.33 2.19 7.22
CA ASP A 169 12.67 1.00 8.00
C ASP A 169 11.44 0.26 8.48
N ILE A 170 10.37 0.95 8.86
CA ILE A 170 9.09 0.31 9.25
C ILE A 170 8.50 -0.47 8.08
N LEU A 171 8.53 0.07 6.85
CA LEU A 171 8.11 -0.67 5.66
C LEU A 171 8.92 -1.96 5.50
N LYS A 172 10.25 -1.84 5.58
CA LYS A 172 11.17 -2.98 5.48
C LYS A 172 10.95 -4.04 6.56
N GLN A 173 10.78 -3.63 7.81
CA GLN A 173 10.50 -4.52 8.95
C GLN A 173 9.17 -5.27 8.78
N ASN A 174 8.22 -4.68 8.06
CA ASN A 174 6.94 -5.31 7.72
C ASN A 174 6.98 -6.00 6.35
N ASN A 175 8.15 -6.31 5.79
CA ASN A 175 8.33 -6.98 4.49
C ASN A 175 7.64 -6.27 3.30
N VAL A 176 7.49 -4.96 3.36
CA VAL A 176 7.04 -4.14 2.23
C VAL A 176 8.25 -3.75 1.41
N ASP A 177 8.20 -3.95 0.09
CA ASP A 177 9.23 -3.45 -0.83
C ASP A 177 9.20 -1.91 -0.84
N ASN A 178 10.26 -1.30 -0.34
CA ASN A 178 10.42 0.14 -0.20
C ASN A 178 11.33 0.75 -1.29
N SER A 179 11.64 0.03 -2.37
CA SER A 179 12.45 0.55 -3.50
C SER A 179 11.80 1.72 -4.26
N GLY A 180 10.50 1.92 -4.06
CA GLY A 180 9.73 3.08 -4.53
C GLY A 180 9.77 4.30 -3.61
N VAL A 181 10.41 4.22 -2.43
CA VAL A 181 10.55 5.36 -1.51
C VAL A 181 11.65 6.29 -1.99
N ARG A 182 11.38 7.59 -1.91
CA ARG A 182 12.33 8.67 -2.18
C ARG A 182 12.54 9.52 -0.95
N PHE A 183 13.73 10.09 -0.83
CA PHE A 183 14.13 10.97 0.26
C PHE A 183 14.38 12.37 -0.31
N ASP A 184 13.75 13.38 0.29
CA ASP A 184 13.91 14.77 -0.12
C ASP A 184 14.86 15.53 0.82
N PRO A 185 16.00 16.05 0.35
CA PRO A 185 16.92 16.82 1.20
C PRO A 185 16.40 18.22 1.56
N ASN A 186 15.39 18.72 0.83
CA ASN A 186 14.92 20.10 0.92
C ASN A 186 13.58 20.24 1.65
N ALA A 187 12.84 19.15 1.83
CA ALA A 187 11.56 19.13 2.53
C ALA A 187 11.53 18.10 3.66
N ARG A 188 10.82 18.42 4.73
CA ARG A 188 10.69 17.54 5.90
C ARG A 188 9.61 16.48 5.69
N THR A 189 9.76 15.36 6.40
CA THR A 189 8.68 14.37 6.54
C THR A 189 7.44 15.03 7.17
N ALA A 190 6.26 14.79 6.58
CA ALA A 190 5.01 15.34 7.09
C ALA A 190 4.71 14.84 8.51
N LEU A 191 4.05 15.69 9.31
CA LEU A 191 3.57 15.34 10.64
C LEU A 191 2.07 15.62 10.73
N ALA A 192 1.35 14.80 11.49
CA ALA A 192 -0.04 15.05 11.84
C ALA A 192 -0.23 14.88 13.35
N PHE A 193 -0.86 15.85 13.99
CA PHE A 193 -1.35 15.72 15.35
C PHE A 193 -2.82 15.36 15.28
N VAL A 194 -3.21 14.28 15.95
CA VAL A 194 -4.56 13.74 15.88
C VAL A 194 -5.09 13.47 17.28
N THR A 195 -6.28 13.99 17.59
CA THR A 195 -6.96 13.67 18.84
C THR A 195 -8.42 13.33 18.61
N LEU A 196 -8.99 12.59 19.55
CA LEU A 196 -10.40 12.33 19.69
C LEU A 196 -10.85 12.95 21.01
N ARG A 197 -11.67 14.01 20.89
CA ARG A 197 -12.23 14.72 22.04
C ARG A 197 -13.30 13.90 22.72
N ALA A 198 -13.66 14.29 23.95
CA ALA A 198 -14.67 13.58 24.76
C ALA A 198 -16.07 13.60 24.11
N ASP A 199 -16.36 14.61 23.29
CA ASP A 199 -17.57 14.73 22.47
C ASP A 199 -17.57 13.80 21.24
N GLY A 200 -16.48 13.08 20.98
CA GLY A 200 -16.30 12.21 19.83
C GLY A 200 -15.81 12.92 18.56
N GLU A 201 -15.58 14.23 18.62
CA GLU A 201 -15.03 14.99 17.50
C GLU A 201 -13.54 14.73 17.32
N ARG A 202 -13.13 14.63 16.06
CA ARG A 202 -11.71 14.45 15.70
C ARG A 202 -11.09 15.78 15.33
N GLU A 203 -10.00 16.12 16.01
CA GLU A 203 -9.17 17.26 15.62
C GLU A 203 -7.91 16.77 14.92
N PHE A 204 -7.58 17.42 13.81
CA PHE A 204 -6.38 17.16 13.02
C PHE A 204 -5.61 18.46 12.83
N MET A 205 -4.31 18.42 13.06
CA MET A 205 -3.39 19.51 12.72
C MET A 205 -2.21 18.95 11.93
N PHE A 206 -2.10 19.35 10.67
CA PHE A 206 -1.09 18.84 9.75
C PHE A 206 0.06 19.85 9.59
N PHE A 207 1.29 19.35 9.71
CA PHE A 207 2.50 20.07 9.33
C PHE A 207 2.94 19.57 7.95
N ARG A 208 2.39 20.21 6.92
CA ARG A 208 2.44 19.76 5.53
C ARG A 208 2.52 20.95 4.55
N ASN A 209 3.54 21.82 4.66
CA ASN A 209 3.65 23.09 3.91
C ASN A 209 5.10 23.56 3.57
N PRO A 210 5.72 23.10 2.46
CA PRO A 210 5.51 21.79 1.85
C PRO A 210 6.27 20.71 2.64
N SER A 211 5.69 19.53 2.73
CA SER A 211 6.39 18.32 3.16
C SER A 211 6.82 17.49 1.94
N ALA A 212 7.74 16.57 2.15
CA ALA A 212 8.35 15.78 1.08
C ALA A 212 7.34 14.98 0.24
N ASP A 213 6.27 14.46 0.83
CA ASP A 213 5.23 13.69 0.11
C ASP A 213 4.47 14.52 -0.93
N MET A 214 4.42 15.85 -0.77
CA MET A 214 3.83 16.78 -1.74
C MET A 214 4.73 17.01 -2.95
N LEU A 215 6.03 16.68 -2.84
CA LEU A 215 7.06 17.02 -3.81
C LEU A 215 7.58 15.79 -4.58
N LEU A 216 6.83 14.69 -4.57
CA LEU A 216 7.11 13.56 -5.46
C LEU A 216 6.84 13.97 -6.90
N CYS A 217 7.86 13.79 -7.75
CA CYS A 217 7.82 14.12 -9.17
C CYS A 217 7.73 12.85 -10.04
N GLU A 218 7.18 13.01 -11.25
CA GLU A 218 7.02 11.91 -12.22
C GLU A 218 8.35 11.22 -12.56
N SER A 219 9.44 11.98 -12.65
CA SER A 219 10.79 11.46 -12.92
C SER A 219 11.33 10.54 -11.81
N GLU A 220 10.75 10.59 -10.61
CA GLU A 220 11.18 9.79 -9.47
C GLU A 220 10.43 8.45 -9.36
N LEU A 221 9.38 8.26 -10.16
CA LEU A 221 8.53 7.06 -10.16
C LEU A 221 9.35 5.80 -10.47
N ASN A 222 9.16 4.77 -9.66
CA ASN A 222 9.70 3.45 -9.95
C ASN A 222 8.83 2.74 -10.99
N LEU A 223 9.23 2.86 -12.26
CA LEU A 223 8.50 2.26 -13.39
C LEU A 223 8.44 0.73 -13.34
N GLY A 224 9.42 0.07 -12.70
CA GLY A 224 9.43 -1.39 -12.54
C GLY A 224 8.25 -1.84 -11.67
N LEU A 225 8.10 -1.24 -10.49
CA LEU A 225 6.99 -1.53 -9.59
C LEU A 225 5.63 -1.31 -10.26
N LEU A 226 5.46 -0.19 -10.97
CA LEU A 226 4.19 0.13 -11.65
C LEU A 226 3.84 -0.85 -12.78
N LYS A 227 4.84 -1.42 -13.47
CA LYS A 227 4.64 -2.40 -14.55
C LYS A 227 4.36 -3.81 -14.01
N GLU A 228 4.96 -4.17 -12.88
CA GLU A 228 4.80 -5.47 -12.23
C GLU A 228 3.55 -5.56 -11.34
N ALA A 229 2.96 -4.41 -11.00
CA ALA A 229 1.76 -4.33 -10.17
C ALA A 229 0.61 -5.19 -10.75
N SER A 230 0.00 -5.98 -9.89
CA SER A 230 -1.29 -6.62 -10.16
C SER A 230 -2.44 -5.73 -9.69
N ILE A 231 -2.23 -4.98 -8.60
CA ILE A 231 -3.12 -3.94 -8.09
C ILE A 231 -2.29 -2.69 -7.82
N PHE A 232 -2.78 -1.53 -8.26
CA PHE A 232 -2.25 -0.22 -7.90
C PHE A 232 -3.26 0.48 -7.00
N HIS A 233 -2.89 0.69 -5.74
CA HIS A 233 -3.74 1.26 -4.71
C HIS A 233 -3.31 2.68 -4.33
N TYR A 234 -4.24 3.62 -4.27
CA TYR A 234 -3.95 5.03 -4.00
C TYR A 234 -5.08 5.74 -3.25
N GLY A 235 -4.70 6.81 -2.55
CA GLY A 235 -5.63 7.72 -1.86
C GLY A 235 -5.83 9.05 -2.59
N SER A 236 -6.75 9.90 -2.11
CA SER A 236 -7.01 11.21 -2.72
C SER A 236 -6.04 12.32 -2.31
N ILE A 237 -5.30 12.15 -1.21
CA ILE A 237 -4.41 13.19 -0.63
C ILE A 237 -3.31 13.63 -1.62
N SER A 238 -2.80 12.72 -2.44
CA SER A 238 -1.80 13.05 -3.48
C SER A 238 -2.38 13.80 -4.68
N LEU A 239 -3.70 14.06 -4.73
CA LEU A 239 -4.35 14.86 -5.78
C LEU A 239 -4.48 16.34 -5.42
N ILE A 240 -4.05 16.74 -4.21
CA ILE A 240 -4.27 18.09 -3.69
C ILE A 240 -3.34 19.11 -4.37
N ASP A 241 -2.03 18.87 -4.30
CA ASP A 241 -1.01 19.84 -4.71
C ASP A 241 -0.12 19.30 -5.84
N GLU A 242 0.40 20.21 -6.66
CA GLU A 242 1.49 19.92 -7.59
C GLU A 242 2.85 19.96 -6.86
N PRO A 243 3.85 19.16 -7.29
CA PRO A 243 3.86 18.24 -8.43
C PRO A 243 3.29 16.83 -8.16
N CYS A 244 2.88 16.53 -6.92
CA CYS A 244 2.42 15.19 -6.56
C CYS A 244 1.17 14.78 -7.34
N LYS A 245 0.26 15.72 -7.62
CA LYS A 245 -0.96 15.48 -8.40
C LYS A 245 -0.66 14.99 -9.82
N SER A 246 0.15 15.71 -10.59
CA SER A 246 0.54 15.27 -11.93
C SER A 246 1.27 13.91 -11.89
N THR A 247 2.11 13.71 -10.88
CA THR A 247 2.81 12.44 -10.64
C THR A 247 1.87 11.27 -10.34
N HIS A 248 0.83 11.50 -9.53
CA HIS A 248 -0.22 10.53 -9.27
C HIS A 248 -0.88 10.08 -10.57
N LEU A 249 -1.32 11.05 -11.39
CA LEU A 249 -2.01 10.77 -12.65
C LEU A 249 -1.11 10.00 -13.63
N ALA A 250 0.19 10.34 -13.69
CA ALA A 250 1.16 9.59 -14.48
C ALA A 250 1.31 8.14 -13.99
N ALA A 251 1.44 7.93 -12.67
CA ALA A 251 1.53 6.60 -12.08
C ALA A 251 0.29 5.74 -12.37
N MET A 252 -0.91 6.32 -12.26
CA MET A 252 -2.17 5.67 -12.63
C MET A 252 -2.19 5.25 -14.10
N GLU A 253 -1.80 6.15 -15.01
CA GLU A 253 -1.80 5.88 -16.44
C GLU A 253 -0.80 4.76 -16.82
N ILE A 254 0.38 4.76 -16.20
CA ILE A 254 1.37 3.69 -16.37
C ILE A 254 0.79 2.35 -15.87
N ALA A 255 0.22 2.31 -14.66
CA ALA A 255 -0.37 1.10 -14.11
C ALA A 255 -1.50 0.56 -15.02
N LYS A 256 -2.39 1.43 -15.46
CA LYS A 256 -3.52 1.11 -16.35
C LYS A 256 -3.06 0.52 -17.68
N LYS A 257 -2.04 1.11 -18.32
CA LYS A 257 -1.45 0.60 -19.57
C LYS A 257 -0.87 -0.82 -19.43
N ASN A 258 -0.49 -1.24 -18.22
CA ASN A 258 0.07 -2.57 -17.95
C ASN A 258 -0.99 -3.60 -17.48
N GLY A 259 -2.28 -3.25 -17.60
CA GLY A 259 -3.39 -4.13 -17.23
C GLY A 259 -3.56 -4.31 -15.71
N THR A 260 -3.08 -3.34 -14.92
CA THR A 260 -3.18 -3.34 -13.46
C THR A 260 -4.59 -2.97 -13.01
N ILE A 261 -5.11 -3.61 -11.97
CA ILE A 261 -6.37 -3.21 -11.33
C ILE A 261 -6.14 -1.92 -10.53
N LEU A 262 -6.96 -0.90 -10.78
CA LEU A 262 -6.90 0.37 -10.07
C LEU A 262 -7.82 0.37 -8.85
N SER A 263 -7.24 0.46 -7.65
CA SER A 263 -7.93 0.49 -6.36
C SER A 263 -7.82 1.86 -5.71
N TYR A 264 -8.95 2.49 -5.42
CA TYR A 264 -9.02 3.85 -4.91
C TYR A 264 -9.71 3.91 -3.55
N ASP A 265 -9.07 4.57 -2.57
CA ASP A 265 -9.68 4.97 -1.30
C ASP A 265 -9.73 6.50 -1.23
N PRO A 266 -10.91 7.15 -1.42
CA PRO A 266 -11.02 8.60 -1.34
C PRO A 266 -10.51 9.20 -0.03
N ASN A 267 -10.42 8.41 1.06
CA ASN A 267 -9.74 8.72 2.31
C ASN A 267 -9.81 10.20 2.77
N LEU A 268 -11.00 10.81 2.72
CA LEU A 268 -11.17 12.26 2.83
C LEU A 268 -10.55 12.81 4.13
N ARG A 269 -9.79 13.90 3.97
CA ARG A 269 -9.22 14.71 5.04
C ARG A 269 -9.50 16.18 4.76
N LEU A 270 -10.71 16.64 5.06
CA LEU A 270 -11.15 18.01 4.76
C LEU A 270 -10.13 19.11 5.14
N PRO A 271 -9.42 19.06 6.29
CA PRO A 271 -8.43 20.07 6.65
C PRO A 271 -7.22 20.20 5.70
N LEU A 272 -6.97 19.21 4.85
CA LEU A 272 -5.88 19.27 3.85
C LEU A 272 -6.32 19.95 2.56
N TRP A 273 -7.62 20.10 2.33
CA TRP A 273 -8.15 20.68 1.09
C TRP A 273 -8.46 22.17 1.29
N PRO A 274 -8.27 23.01 0.24
CA PRO A 274 -8.61 24.43 0.32
C PRO A 274 -10.08 24.72 0.64
N SER A 275 -10.98 23.83 0.19
CA SER A 275 -12.41 23.87 0.51
C SER A 275 -13.05 22.48 0.36
N PRO A 276 -14.24 22.25 0.93
CA PRO A 276 -15.02 21.04 0.68
C PRO A 276 -15.34 20.82 -0.81
N GLU A 277 -15.56 21.88 -1.57
CA GLU A 277 -15.80 21.82 -3.02
C GLU A 277 -14.56 21.36 -3.76
N ALA A 278 -13.38 21.91 -3.43
CA ALA A 278 -12.10 21.47 -3.99
C ALA A 278 -11.82 20.00 -3.66
N ALA A 279 -12.12 19.57 -2.43
CA ALA A 279 -12.04 18.17 -2.02
C ALA A 279 -12.93 17.28 -2.89
N ARG A 280 -14.19 17.67 -3.09
CA ARG A 280 -15.13 16.94 -3.94
C ARG A 280 -14.62 16.86 -5.38
N GLU A 281 -14.16 17.97 -5.95
CA GLU A 281 -13.65 18.01 -7.33
C GLU A 281 -12.41 17.14 -7.50
N GLY A 282 -11.43 17.26 -6.60
CA GLY A 282 -10.22 16.44 -6.59
C GLY A 282 -10.54 14.96 -6.47
N ILE A 283 -11.36 14.57 -5.48
CA ILE A 283 -11.77 13.18 -5.27
C ILE A 283 -12.51 12.60 -6.48
N MET A 284 -13.40 13.40 -7.09
CA MET A 284 -14.22 12.95 -8.22
C MET A 284 -13.46 12.91 -9.55
N SER A 285 -12.35 13.64 -9.67
CA SER A 285 -11.56 13.76 -10.91
C SER A 285 -11.04 12.42 -11.45
N ILE A 286 -10.80 11.45 -10.56
CA ILE A 286 -10.32 10.11 -10.91
C ILE A 286 -11.33 9.00 -10.61
N TRP A 287 -12.54 9.35 -10.18
CA TRP A 287 -13.56 8.40 -9.71
C TRP A 287 -13.96 7.35 -10.74
N ASP A 288 -14.05 7.74 -12.01
CA ASP A 288 -14.45 6.84 -13.10
C ASP A 288 -13.26 6.08 -13.71
N GLN A 289 -12.05 6.35 -13.23
CA GLN A 289 -10.85 5.63 -13.65
C GLN A 289 -10.58 4.40 -12.78
N ALA A 290 -11.07 4.37 -11.55
CA ALA A 290 -10.85 3.26 -10.61
C ALA A 290 -11.78 2.06 -10.90
N ASP A 291 -11.23 0.85 -10.80
CA ASP A 291 -11.96 -0.41 -10.90
C ASP A 291 -12.61 -0.80 -9.55
N ILE A 292 -11.91 -0.51 -8.45
CA ILE A 292 -12.37 -0.75 -7.08
C ILE A 292 -12.35 0.56 -6.32
N ILE A 293 -13.47 0.92 -5.68
CA ILE A 293 -13.53 2.08 -4.80
C ILE A 293 -13.96 1.64 -3.41
N LYS A 294 -13.10 1.86 -2.43
CA LYS A 294 -13.41 1.64 -1.01
C LYS A 294 -13.81 2.99 -0.40
N VAL A 295 -15.04 3.10 0.11
CA VAL A 295 -15.57 4.36 0.64
C VAL A 295 -15.99 4.16 2.10
N HIS A 296 -15.60 5.08 2.98
CA HIS A 296 -16.12 5.10 4.34
C HIS A 296 -17.45 5.86 4.39
N ILE A 297 -18.37 5.47 5.27
CA ILE A 297 -19.72 6.08 5.34
C ILE A 297 -19.69 7.59 5.62
N VAL A 298 -18.66 8.06 6.34
CA VAL A 298 -18.42 9.49 6.59
C VAL A 298 -17.99 10.21 5.31
N ASP A 299 -17.26 9.57 4.41
CA ASP A 299 -16.92 10.16 3.12
C ASP A 299 -18.19 10.30 2.26
N CYS A 300 -19.10 9.32 2.36
CA CYS A 300 -20.37 9.32 1.63
C CYS A 300 -21.26 10.53 1.94
N SER A 301 -21.30 11.02 3.18
CA SER A 301 -22.12 12.18 3.55
C SER A 301 -21.63 13.48 2.91
N HIS A 302 -20.31 13.61 2.74
CA HIS A 302 -19.67 14.80 2.16
C HIS A 302 -19.64 14.76 0.62
N LEU A 303 -19.61 13.56 0.02
CA LEU A 303 -19.54 13.36 -1.43
C LEU A 303 -20.92 13.29 -2.13
N ARG A 304 -22.00 13.73 -1.47
CA ARG A 304 -23.38 13.75 -2.02
C ARG A 304 -23.51 14.65 -3.26
N SER A 305 -23.05 14.14 -4.39
CA SER A 305 -23.38 14.63 -5.73
C SER A 305 -24.62 13.90 -6.25
N SER A 306 -25.30 14.46 -7.26
CA SER A 306 -26.44 13.80 -7.92
C SER A 306 -26.08 12.40 -8.43
N LYS A 307 -24.86 12.21 -8.98
CA LYS A 307 -24.33 10.91 -9.44
C LYS A 307 -24.08 9.91 -8.30
N PHE A 308 -23.50 10.35 -7.18
CA PHE A 308 -23.22 9.46 -6.04
C PHE A 308 -24.49 9.09 -5.27
N SER A 309 -25.41 10.05 -5.10
CA SER A 309 -26.75 9.79 -4.55
C SER A 309 -27.55 8.84 -5.46
N GLN A 310 -27.47 8.98 -6.79
CA GLN A 310 -28.05 7.99 -7.72
C GLN A 310 -27.42 6.61 -7.57
N PHE A 311 -26.09 6.53 -7.42
CA PHE A 311 -25.41 5.27 -7.21
C PHE A 311 -25.86 4.59 -5.92
N LEU A 312 -25.93 5.33 -4.80
CA LEU A 312 -26.41 4.78 -3.52
C LEU A 312 -27.88 4.36 -3.60
N ASN A 313 -28.76 5.21 -4.13
CA ASN A 313 -30.18 4.91 -4.25
C ASN A 313 -30.45 3.72 -5.17
N ASN A 314 -29.70 3.56 -6.27
CA ASN A 314 -29.91 2.45 -7.21
C ASN A 314 -29.35 1.10 -6.73
N ASN A 315 -28.50 1.08 -5.69
CA ASN A 315 -27.80 -0.14 -5.27
C ASN A 315 -28.01 -0.53 -3.79
N PHE A 316 -28.56 0.36 -2.96
CA PHE A 316 -28.73 0.14 -1.52
C PHE A 316 -30.10 0.58 -0.99
N SER A 317 -31.12 0.70 -1.86
CA SER A 317 -32.54 0.85 -1.44
C SER A 317 -33.19 -0.49 -1.17
#